data_AF-A0A7X7P9K6-F1
#
_entry.id   AF-A0A7X7P9K6-F1
#
_cell.length_a   1.000
_cell.length_b   1.000
_cell.length_c   1.000
_cell.angle_alpha   90.00
_cell.angle_beta   90.00
_cell.angle_gamma   90.00
#
_symmetry.space_group_name_H-M   'P 1'
#
loop_
_entity.id
_entity.type
_entity.pdbx_description
1 polymer ?
#
loop_
_entity_poly.entity_id
_entity_poly.type
_entity_poly.pdbx_seq_one_letter_code
_entity_poly.pdbx_strand_id
1 'polypeptide(L)'
;MSDNEQTTPPGAPLGGSWKPVTDLALGSGRLDLDPEAIKRCITLCADHANAMGRLAERARYDLYVDALGIGEEYLESARQLTQKFKDKAIGGGQIEDWNSAAGLFRSHQNHALDMKATFEAVLKAYEEQEGTTTAALTAQGDDLA
;
A
#
# COMPACT_ATOMS: atom_id res chain seq x y z
N MET A 1 27.54 2.59 -16.67
CA MET A 1 26.15 3.01 -16.43
C MET A 1 25.38 1.73 -16.22
N SER A 2 25.21 1.33 -14.96
CA SER A 2 24.49 0.11 -14.61
C SER A 2 23.03 0.45 -14.51
N ASP A 3 22.25 -0.06 -15.45
CA ASP A 3 20.79 -0.06 -15.36
C ASP A 3 20.41 -0.88 -14.13
N ASN A 4 19.90 -0.18 -13.11
CA ASN A 4 19.38 -0.78 -11.90
C ASN A 4 18.04 -1.40 -12.27
N GLU A 5 18.03 -2.66 -12.70
CA GLU A 5 16.81 -3.45 -12.85
C GLU A 5 16.10 -3.47 -11.49
N GLN A 6 15.13 -2.59 -11.35
CA GLN A 6 14.18 -2.59 -10.25
C GLN A 6 13.29 -3.82 -10.44
N THR A 7 13.81 -4.97 -10.02
CA THR A 7 13.13 -6.26 -10.03
C THR A 7 11.93 -6.15 -9.08
N THR A 8 10.79 -5.80 -9.65
CA THR A 8 9.54 -5.76 -8.92
C THR A 8 9.18 -7.21 -8.57
N PRO A 9 9.04 -7.57 -7.29
CA PRO A 9 8.80 -8.95 -6.92
C PRO A 9 7.52 -9.51 -7.55
N PRO A 10 7.48 -10.81 -7.92
CA PRO A 10 6.24 -11.45 -8.35
C PRO A 10 5.21 -11.40 -7.22
N GLY A 11 4.11 -10.69 -7.47
CA GLY A 11 3.00 -10.51 -6.51
C GLY A 11 3.12 -9.29 -5.60
N ALA A 12 4.29 -8.63 -5.52
CA ALA A 12 4.33 -7.29 -4.92
C ALA A 12 3.56 -6.34 -5.85
N PRO A 13 2.70 -5.47 -5.31
CA PRO A 13 2.10 -4.42 -6.13
C PRO A 13 3.24 -3.66 -6.80
N LEU A 14 3.12 -3.45 -8.12
CA LEU A 14 4.11 -2.68 -8.87
C LEU A 14 4.31 -1.36 -8.12
N GLY A 15 5.52 -1.19 -7.57
CA GLY A 15 5.91 -0.04 -6.74
C GLY A 15 6.06 1.24 -7.56
N GLY A 16 5.11 1.49 -8.47
CA GLY A 16 4.96 2.76 -9.13
C GLY A 16 4.46 3.76 -8.11
N SER A 17 5.22 4.83 -7.91
CA SER A 17 4.73 6.02 -7.24
C SER A 17 3.40 6.42 -7.89
N TRP A 18 2.35 6.59 -7.10
CA TRP A 18 1.05 7.09 -7.58
C TRP A 18 1.07 8.58 -7.93
N LYS A 19 2.19 9.25 -7.64
CA LYS A 19 2.40 10.68 -7.90
C LYS A 19 2.08 11.12 -9.33
N PRO A 20 2.43 10.38 -10.41
CA PRO A 20 2.04 10.77 -11.77
C PRO A 20 0.52 10.76 -11.99
N VAL A 21 -0.21 9.86 -11.32
CA VAL A 21 -1.68 9.84 -11.35
C VAL A 21 -2.24 11.04 -10.61
N THR A 22 -1.67 11.36 -9.43
CA THR A 22 -2.02 12.59 -8.70
C THR A 22 -1.76 13.83 -9.53
N ASP A 23 -0.57 13.96 -10.13
CA ASP A 23 -0.16 15.12 -10.93
C ASP A 23 -1.05 15.27 -12.19
N LEU A 24 -1.43 14.16 -12.83
CA LEU A 24 -2.36 14.17 -13.97
C LEU A 24 -3.77 14.60 -13.55
N ALA A 25 -4.27 14.07 -12.43
CA ALA A 25 -5.58 14.44 -11.90
C ALA A 25 -5.62 15.93 -11.59
N LEU A 26 -4.61 16.44 -10.88
CA LEU A 26 -4.49 17.85 -10.49
C LEU A 26 -4.26 18.80 -11.68
N GLY A 27 -3.57 18.35 -12.73
CA GLY A 27 -3.22 19.19 -13.89
C GLY A 27 -4.30 19.32 -14.97
N SER A 28 -5.31 18.44 -14.99
CA SER A 28 -6.27 18.34 -16.10
C SER A 28 -7.43 19.34 -16.07
N GLY A 29 -7.60 20.12 -14.99
CA GLY A 29 -8.49 21.29 -14.92
C GLY A 29 -10.00 21.02 -14.99
N ARG A 30 -10.45 19.81 -15.33
CA ARG A 30 -11.86 19.38 -15.27
C ARG A 30 -11.92 17.91 -14.87
N LEU A 31 -11.87 17.66 -13.58
CA LEU A 31 -12.25 16.36 -13.05
C LEU A 31 -13.78 16.34 -12.92
N ASP A 32 -14.47 15.65 -13.83
CA ASP A 32 -15.84 15.20 -13.59
C ASP A 32 -15.74 13.95 -12.71
N LEU A 33 -15.61 14.18 -11.41
CA LEU A 33 -15.37 13.15 -10.40
C LEU A 33 -16.64 12.98 -9.55
N ASP A 34 -17.03 11.73 -9.29
CA ASP A 34 -18.01 11.39 -8.25
C ASP A 34 -17.28 11.40 -6.89
N PRO A 35 -17.48 12.42 -6.03
CA PRO A 35 -16.79 12.49 -4.74
C PRO A 35 -17.17 11.33 -3.81
N GLU A 36 -18.38 10.79 -3.93
CA GLU A 36 -18.79 9.62 -3.14
C GLU A 36 -18.10 8.35 -3.62
N ALA A 37 -17.80 8.21 -4.92
CA ALA A 37 -16.95 7.12 -5.41
C ALA A 37 -15.54 7.18 -4.86
N ILE A 38 -14.92 8.37 -4.80
CA ILE A 38 -13.57 8.52 -4.24
C ILE A 38 -13.56 8.19 -2.75
N LYS A 39 -14.56 8.67 -1.99
CA LYS A 39 -14.70 8.32 -0.56
C LYS A 39 -14.82 6.81 -0.36
N ARG A 40 -15.59 6.11 -1.20
CA ARG A 40 -15.65 4.63 -1.18
C ARG A 40 -14.29 4.00 -1.46
N CYS A 41 -13.54 4.50 -2.44
CA CYS A 41 -12.18 4.00 -2.72
C CYS A 41 -11.24 4.21 -1.53
N ILE A 42 -11.28 5.37 -0.87
CA ILE A 42 -10.51 5.66 0.35
C ILE A 42 -10.83 4.64 1.44
N THR A 43 -12.11 4.35 1.68
CA THR A 43 -12.54 3.35 2.66
C THR A 43 -12.03 1.96 2.30
N LEU A 44 -12.18 1.53 1.04
CA LEU A 44 -11.71 0.21 0.59
C LEU A 44 -10.19 0.06 0.73
N CYS A 45 -9.43 1.12 0.41
CA CYS A 45 -7.98 1.12 0.62
C CYS A 45 -7.63 1.03 2.11
N ALA A 46 -8.34 1.75 2.99
CA ALA A 46 -8.13 1.68 4.44
C ALA A 46 -8.45 0.29 5.00
N ASP A 47 -9.57 -0.30 4.59
CA ASP A 47 -9.99 -1.64 5.01
C ASP A 47 -9.00 -2.71 4.56
N HIS A 48 -8.52 -2.61 3.31
CA HIS A 48 -7.50 -3.51 2.79
C HIS A 48 -6.18 -3.35 3.54
N ALA A 49 -5.71 -2.12 3.78
CA ALA A 49 -4.51 -1.85 4.56
C ALA A 49 -4.61 -2.46 5.98
N ASN A 50 -5.76 -2.28 6.64
CA ASN A 50 -6.03 -2.86 7.95
C ASN A 50 -6.03 -4.40 7.92
N ALA A 51 -6.64 -5.00 6.90
CA ALA A 51 -6.65 -6.45 6.73
C ALA A 51 -5.23 -7.00 6.53
N MET A 52 -4.43 -6.37 5.67
CA MET A 52 -3.05 -6.77 5.43
C MET A 52 -2.18 -6.58 6.66
N GLY A 53 -2.34 -5.48 7.41
CA GLY A 53 -1.65 -5.28 8.68
C GLY A 53 -1.97 -6.37 9.72
N ARG A 54 -3.24 -6.80 9.81
CA ARG A 54 -3.64 -7.93 10.67
C ARG A 54 -3.03 -9.25 10.22
N LEU A 55 -2.96 -9.52 8.91
CA LEU A 55 -2.32 -10.73 8.39
C LEU A 55 -0.81 -10.73 8.63
N ALA A 56 -0.15 -9.57 8.48
CA ALA A 56 1.27 -9.44 8.81
C ALA A 56 1.56 -9.73 10.28
N GLU A 57 0.69 -9.27 11.18
CA GLU A 57 0.81 -9.54 12.61
C GLU A 57 0.55 -11.00 12.92
N ARG A 58 -0.53 -11.58 12.36
CA ARG A 58 -0.84 -13.00 12.54
C ARG A 58 0.25 -13.91 12.00
N ALA A 59 0.89 -13.57 10.87
CA ALA A 59 2.01 -14.35 10.34
C ALA A 59 3.14 -14.53 11.36
N ARG A 60 3.34 -13.55 12.27
CA ARG A 60 4.34 -13.67 13.35
C ARG A 60 4.01 -14.74 14.38
N TYR A 61 2.74 -15.02 14.60
CA TYR A 61 2.28 -15.96 15.61
C TYR A 61 1.91 -17.32 15.01
N ASP A 62 1.25 -17.29 13.85
CA ASP A 62 0.67 -18.47 13.21
C ASP A 62 1.71 -19.27 12.41
N LEU A 63 2.78 -18.62 11.90
CA LEU A 63 3.80 -19.26 11.05
C LEU A 63 5.16 -19.40 11.72
N TYR A 64 5.38 -18.72 12.84
CA TYR A 64 6.62 -18.87 13.59
C TYR A 64 6.61 -20.20 14.35
N VAL A 65 7.69 -20.95 14.22
CA VAL A 65 7.85 -22.27 14.83
C VAL A 65 9.20 -22.32 15.54
N ASP A 66 9.22 -22.59 16.84
CA ASP A 66 10.49 -22.67 17.59
C ASP A 66 11.35 -23.86 17.14
N ALA A 67 10.72 -25.00 16.88
CA ALA A 67 11.27 -26.21 16.29
C ALA A 67 10.23 -26.90 15.40
N LEU A 68 10.66 -27.54 14.33
CA LEU A 68 9.83 -28.35 13.43
C LEU A 68 9.73 -29.82 13.87
N GLY A 69 10.58 -30.26 14.80
CA GLY A 69 10.62 -31.64 15.30
C GLY A 69 11.23 -32.63 14.29
N ILE A 70 12.09 -32.15 13.40
CA ILE A 70 12.72 -32.93 12.32
C ILE A 70 14.14 -33.40 12.66
N GLY A 71 14.50 -33.38 13.94
CA GLY A 71 15.80 -33.85 14.43
C GLY A 71 16.83 -32.73 14.63
N GLU A 72 16.38 -31.52 14.93
CA GLU A 72 17.18 -30.33 15.17
C GLU A 72 18.20 -30.50 16.31
N GLU A 73 17.95 -31.40 17.25
CA GLU A 73 18.91 -31.72 18.32
C GLU A 73 20.17 -32.43 17.78
N TYR A 74 20.04 -33.19 16.70
CA TYR A 74 21.09 -34.10 16.21
C TYR A 74 21.63 -33.72 14.84
N LEU A 75 20.87 -32.97 14.04
CA LEU A 75 21.18 -32.68 12.64
C LEU A 75 21.31 -31.17 12.41
N GLU A 76 22.47 -30.74 11.97
CA GLU A 76 22.73 -29.33 11.64
C GLU A 76 21.87 -28.86 10.45
N SER A 77 21.65 -29.72 9.46
CA SER A 77 20.76 -29.43 8.33
C SER A 77 19.31 -29.19 8.77
N ALA A 78 18.83 -29.89 9.81
CA ALA A 78 17.51 -29.68 10.39
C ALA A 78 17.39 -28.32 11.10
N ARG A 79 18.43 -27.89 11.81
CA ARG A 79 18.50 -26.53 12.41
C ARG A 79 18.46 -25.45 11.34
N GLN A 80 19.26 -25.61 10.29
CA GLN A 80 19.29 -24.66 9.18
C GLN A 80 17.96 -24.58 8.44
N LEU A 81 17.27 -25.71 8.25
CA LEU A 81 15.94 -25.71 7.64
C LEU A 81 14.91 -25.01 8.53
N THR A 82 14.93 -25.29 9.84
CA THR A 82 14.07 -24.60 10.82
C THR A 82 14.30 -23.09 10.80
N GLN A 83 15.57 -22.65 10.75
CA GLN A 83 15.90 -21.23 10.62
C GLN A 83 15.36 -20.63 9.32
N LYS A 84 15.50 -21.31 8.18
CA LYS A 84 14.93 -20.85 6.91
C LYS A 84 13.41 -20.72 6.95
N PHE A 85 12.72 -21.62 7.66
CA PHE A 85 11.27 -21.51 7.87
C PHE A 85 10.92 -20.28 8.70
N LYS A 86 11.64 -20.02 9.79
CA LYS A 86 11.49 -18.79 10.60
C LYS A 86 11.70 -17.54 9.76
N ASP A 87 12.80 -17.49 9.01
CA ASP A 87 13.12 -16.35 8.14
C ASP A 87 12.01 -16.14 7.11
N LYS A 88 11.49 -17.21 6.48
CA LYS A 88 10.37 -17.11 5.51
C LYS A 88 9.03 -16.70 6.13
N ALA A 89 8.78 -17.03 7.38
CA ALA A 89 7.55 -16.65 8.07
C ALA A 89 7.54 -15.15 8.40
N ILE A 90 8.59 -14.65 9.06
CA ILE A 90 8.58 -13.33 9.72
C ILE A 90 9.62 -12.34 9.21
N GLY A 91 10.52 -12.78 8.33
CA GLY A 91 11.69 -12.00 7.87
C GLY A 91 12.93 -12.28 8.71
N GLY A 92 14.08 -11.77 8.26
CA GLY A 92 15.37 -11.92 8.94
C GLY A 92 16.41 -12.72 8.15
N GLY A 93 17.54 -12.99 8.80
CA GLY A 93 18.64 -13.73 8.18
C GLY A 93 19.25 -12.99 6.99
N GLN A 94 19.22 -13.63 5.82
CA GLN A 94 19.74 -13.11 4.54
C GLN A 94 18.64 -12.88 3.50
N ILE A 95 17.36 -12.98 3.87
CA ILE A 95 16.25 -12.70 2.95
C ILE A 95 15.79 -11.25 3.11
N GLU A 96 15.46 -10.62 1.99
CA GLU A 96 14.77 -9.32 2.00
C GLU A 96 13.44 -9.42 2.77
N ASP A 97 13.05 -8.36 3.48
CA ASP A 97 11.84 -8.39 4.33
C ASP A 97 10.59 -8.80 3.53
N TRP A 98 10.43 -8.26 2.31
CA TRP A 98 9.33 -8.58 1.39
C TRP A 98 9.29 -10.04 0.92
N ASN A 99 10.38 -10.80 1.09
CA ASN A 99 10.46 -12.23 0.78
C ASN A 99 9.92 -13.13 1.92
N SER A 100 9.48 -12.53 3.02
CA SER A 100 8.76 -13.20 4.10
C SER A 100 7.25 -13.02 3.96
N ALA A 101 6.46 -13.91 4.58
CA ALA A 101 5.01 -13.76 4.61
C ALA A 101 4.60 -12.44 5.30
N ALA A 102 5.19 -12.13 6.46
CA ALA A 102 4.92 -10.89 7.18
C ALA A 102 5.28 -9.63 6.36
N GLY A 103 6.43 -9.63 5.69
CA GLY A 103 6.87 -8.51 4.86
C GLY A 103 6.08 -8.36 3.57
N LEU A 104 5.63 -9.45 2.96
CA LEU A 104 4.70 -9.41 1.82
C LEU A 104 3.39 -8.71 2.20
N PHE A 105 2.77 -9.10 3.31
CA PHE A 105 1.55 -8.44 3.79
C PHE A 105 1.79 -6.95 4.12
N ARG A 106 2.94 -6.61 4.72
CA ARG A 106 3.32 -5.20 4.95
C ARG A 106 3.49 -4.42 3.65
N SER A 107 4.04 -5.04 2.61
CA SER A 107 4.16 -4.42 1.29
C SER A 107 2.78 -4.07 0.72
N HIS A 108 1.83 -5.01 0.77
CA HIS A 108 0.45 -4.74 0.36
C HIS A 108 -0.24 -3.67 1.21
N GLN A 109 -0.01 -3.67 2.53
CA GLN A 109 -0.51 -2.63 3.43
C GLN A 109 -0.01 -1.25 3.00
N ASN A 110 1.30 -1.11 2.79
CA ASN A 110 1.91 0.17 2.41
C ASN A 110 1.37 0.65 1.06
N HIS A 111 1.28 -0.24 0.08
CA HIS A 111 0.72 0.12 -1.23
C HIS A 111 -0.74 0.59 -1.15
N ALA A 112 -1.56 -0.05 -0.30
CA ALA A 112 -2.93 0.37 -0.07
C ALA A 112 -3.01 1.76 0.60
N LEU A 113 -2.09 2.06 1.51
CA LEU A 113 -1.98 3.39 2.13
C LEU A 113 -1.53 4.45 1.13
N ASP A 114 -0.62 4.14 0.21
CA ASP A 114 -0.17 5.05 -0.84
C ASP A 114 -1.32 5.38 -1.81
N MET A 115 -2.10 4.37 -2.20
CA MET A 115 -3.33 4.56 -2.99
C MET A 115 -4.34 5.43 -2.25
N LYS A 116 -4.58 5.15 -0.97
CA LYS A 116 -5.48 5.94 -0.12
C LYS A 116 -5.06 7.42 -0.11
N ALA A 117 -3.79 7.70 0.15
CA ALA A 117 -3.26 9.05 0.19
C ALA A 117 -3.45 9.79 -1.15
N THR A 118 -3.33 9.06 -2.26
CA THR A 118 -3.60 9.60 -3.60
C THR A 118 -5.05 9.98 -3.77
N PHE A 119 -5.99 9.11 -3.40
CA PHE A 119 -7.42 9.43 -3.47
C PHE A 119 -7.81 10.58 -2.54
N GLU A 120 -7.21 10.68 -1.35
CA GLU A 120 -7.41 11.81 -0.44
C GLU A 120 -6.92 13.13 -1.05
N ALA A 121 -5.75 13.12 -1.71
CA ALA A 121 -5.22 14.30 -2.39
C ALA A 121 -6.10 14.74 -3.56
N VAL A 122 -6.60 13.80 -4.35
CA VAL A 122 -7.50 14.08 -5.49
C VAL A 122 -8.83 14.63 -5.01
N LEU A 123 -9.45 14.02 -3.99
CA LEU A 123 -10.72 14.50 -3.42
C LEU A 123 -10.57 15.93 -2.89
N LYS A 124 -9.50 16.20 -2.15
CA LYS A 124 -9.23 17.54 -1.62
C LYS A 124 -9.14 18.59 -2.72
N ALA A 125 -8.41 18.30 -3.80
CA ALA A 125 -8.26 19.23 -4.91
C ALA A 125 -9.58 19.46 -5.67
N TYR A 126 -10.40 18.42 -5.79
CA TYR A 126 -11.74 18.53 -6.36
C TYR A 126 -12.62 19.47 -5.52
N GLU A 127 -12.65 19.28 -4.21
CA GLU A 127 -13.43 20.13 -3.27
C GLU A 127 -12.96 21.60 -3.30
N GLU A 128 -11.65 21.86 -3.41
CA GLU A 128 -11.08 23.21 -3.56
C GLU A 128 -11.50 23.87 -4.89
N GLN A 129 -11.56 23.11 -5.99
CA GLN A 129 -11.98 23.59 -7.30
C GLN A 129 -13.48 23.92 -7.34
N GLU A 130 -14.31 23.07 -6.74
CA GLU A 130 -15.76 23.28 -6.67
C GLU A 130 -16.10 24.50 -5.80
N GLY A 131 -15.41 24.68 -4.67
CA GLY A 131 -15.56 25.86 -3.81
C GLY A 131 -15.19 27.17 -4.53
N THR A 132 -14.09 27.17 -5.28
CA THR A 132 -13.66 28.33 -6.09
C THR A 132 -14.68 28.67 -7.18
N THR A 133 -15.20 27.65 -7.87
CA THR A 133 -16.18 27.82 -8.94
C THR A 133 -17.50 28.37 -8.41
N THR A 134 -17.98 27.82 -7.29
CA THR A 134 -19.22 28.27 -6.63
C THR A 134 -19.12 29.71 -6.13
N ALA A 135 -17.97 30.09 -5.55
CA ALA A 135 -17.73 31.47 -5.11
C ALA A 135 -17.72 32.46 -6.29
N ALA A 136 -17.07 32.10 -7.40
CA ALA A 136 -17.04 32.93 -8.60
C ALA A 136 -18.43 33.12 -9.21
N LEU A 137 -19.24 32.05 -9.28
CA LEU A 137 -20.62 32.13 -9.79
C LEU A 137 -21.53 32.98 -8.90
N THR A 138 -21.37 32.89 -7.58
CA THR A 138 -22.15 33.70 -6.62
C THR A 138 -21.82 35.18 -6.75
N ALA A 139 -20.52 35.52 -6.81
CA ALA A 139 -20.08 36.91 -6.98
C ALA A 139 -20.58 37.52 -8.31
N GLN A 140 -20.61 36.73 -9.38
CA GLN A 140 -21.09 37.18 -10.69
C GLN A 140 -22.62 37.31 -10.76
N GLY A 141 -23.36 36.54 -9.94
CA GLY A 141 -24.81 36.67 -9.77
C GLY A 141 -25.22 37.91 -8.99
N ASP A 142 -24.44 38.29 -7.96
CA ASP A 142 -24.67 39.51 -7.19
C ASP A 142 -24.38 40.80 -7.99
N ASP A 143 -23.44 40.77 -8.94
CA ASP A 143 -23.13 41.91 -9.84
C ASP A 143 -24.21 42.17 -10.92
N LEU A 144 -25.15 41.23 -11.10
CA LEU A 144 -26.24 41.31 -12.09
C LEU A 144 -27.62 41.63 -11.47
N ALA A 145 -27.69 41.78 -10.15
CA ALA A 145 -28.90 42.10 -9.38
C ALA A 145 -28.97 43.58 -8.97
#